data_AF-A0A959CUB3-F1
#
_entry.id   AF-A0A959CUB3-F1
#
_cell.length_a   1.000
_cell.length_b   1.000
_cell.length_c   1.000
_cell.angle_alpha   90.00
_cell.angle_beta   90.00
_cell.angle_gamma   90.00
#
_symmetry.space_group_name_H-M   'P 1'
#
loop_
_entity.id
_entity.type
_entity.pdbx_description
1 polymer ?
#
loop_
_entity_poly.entity_id
_entity_poly.type
_entity_poly.pdbx_seq_one_letter_code
_entity_poly.pdbx_strand_id
1 'polypeptide(L)'
;FVAGFFAIWVNALLMSIPFVLFHTTRQYMPRLGYLAFIAYWLTFEYIHLRWELTWPWLTLGNSFAEYPSLVQWYEYTGVFGGGLWILLANVLALRLRDAYRSGKKGLVGASLRLAALLLLPAGLSLWMYSSYQEEGAEREVVVVQPNFEPHYEKFERVPQQEQLSRFLELSRQQVSQETDYLLFPETSFGLINDKEVNDYPAIRRIRETFRGFPGLKVISGIDAYHIFKPGEPRSHAVREQERRPGDTMFYEILNAALQIEIGNDDVQLYRKSKLVPGPEILP
;
A
#
# COMPACT_ATOMS: atom_id res chain seq x y z
N PHE A 1 15.06 -13.09 -5.95
CA PHE A 1 15.52 -13.74 -4.70
C PHE A 1 16.49 -12.89 -3.89
N VAL A 2 17.62 -12.41 -4.44
CA VAL A 2 18.65 -11.66 -3.68
C VAL A 2 18.08 -10.42 -2.95
N ALA A 3 17.29 -9.59 -3.64
CA ALA A 3 16.67 -8.41 -3.04
C ALA A 3 15.75 -8.75 -1.85
N GLY A 4 14.98 -9.83 -1.94
CA GLY A 4 14.11 -10.29 -0.84
C GLY A 4 14.90 -10.78 0.38
N PHE A 5 16.01 -11.51 0.17
CA PHE A 5 16.89 -11.88 1.28
C PHE A 5 17.50 -10.65 1.95
N PHE A 6 18.03 -9.71 1.17
CA PHE A 6 18.58 -8.47 1.69
C PHE A 6 17.55 -7.73 2.56
N ALA A 7 16.32 -7.58 2.06
CA ALA A 7 15.23 -6.95 2.78
C ALA A 7 14.98 -7.56 4.15
N ILE A 8 14.85 -8.89 4.21
CA ILE A 8 14.51 -9.61 5.44
C ILE A 8 15.62 -9.47 6.47
N TRP A 9 16.87 -9.68 6.05
CA TRP A 9 18.02 -9.64 6.96
C TRP A 9 18.33 -8.22 7.45
N VAL A 10 18.32 -7.24 6.55
CA VAL A 10 18.57 -5.84 6.92
C VAL A 10 17.43 -5.32 7.78
N ASN A 11 16.17 -5.62 7.44
CA ASN A 11 15.04 -5.24 8.28
C ASN A 11 15.14 -5.86 9.68
N ALA A 12 15.42 -7.16 9.79
CA ALA A 12 15.61 -7.81 11.10
C ALA A 12 16.76 -7.18 11.91
N LEU A 13 17.87 -6.84 11.26
CA LEU A 13 18.99 -6.16 11.90
C LEU A 13 18.57 -4.77 12.41
N LEU A 14 17.85 -3.99 11.63
CA LEU A 14 17.35 -2.68 12.01
C LEU A 14 16.32 -2.76 13.14
N MET A 15 15.41 -3.74 13.10
CA MET A 15 14.44 -4.01 14.17
C MET A 15 15.11 -4.47 15.48
N SER A 16 16.40 -4.81 15.49
CA SER A 16 17.16 -5.06 16.72
C SER A 16 17.56 -3.78 17.47
N ILE A 17 17.57 -2.62 16.79
CA ILE A 17 18.00 -1.34 17.38
C ILE A 17 17.18 -0.97 18.62
N PRO A 18 15.83 -1.00 18.61
CA PRO A 18 15.04 -0.73 19.80
C PRO A 18 15.40 -1.62 21.00
N PHE A 19 15.77 -2.89 20.76
CA PHE A 19 16.17 -3.81 21.81
C PHE A 19 17.54 -3.47 22.41
N VAL A 20 18.51 -3.09 21.57
CA VAL A 20 19.83 -2.63 22.04
C VAL A 20 19.68 -1.37 22.87
N LEU A 21 18.93 -0.38 22.38
CA LEU A 21 18.65 0.85 23.12
C LEU A 21 17.93 0.59 24.45
N PHE A 22 16.96 -0.34 24.45
CA PHE A 22 16.30 -0.77 25.68
C PHE A 22 17.27 -1.41 26.67
N HIS A 23 18.15 -2.29 26.21
CA HIS A 23 19.16 -2.94 27.05
C HIS A 23 20.04 -1.89 27.74
N THR A 24 20.59 -0.96 26.96
CA THR A 24 21.44 0.13 27.47
C THR A 24 20.66 0.98 28.48
N THR A 25 19.44 1.42 28.15
CA THR A 25 18.64 2.24 29.05
C THR A 25 18.27 1.52 30.34
N ARG A 26 18.05 0.20 30.31
CA ARG A 26 17.78 -0.58 31.52
C ARG A 26 18.99 -0.67 32.46
N GLN A 27 20.21 -0.62 31.94
CA GLN A 27 21.43 -0.61 32.75
C GLN A 27 21.57 0.68 33.57
N TYR A 28 21.29 1.84 32.95
CA TYR A 28 21.46 3.15 33.61
C TYR A 28 20.19 3.65 34.30
N MET A 29 19.01 3.37 33.75
CA MET A 29 17.71 3.89 34.18
C MET A 29 16.65 2.76 34.24
N PRO A 30 16.80 1.77 35.13
CA PRO A 30 15.97 0.55 35.13
C PRO A 30 14.48 0.82 35.31
N ARG A 31 14.09 1.90 35.99
CA ARG A 31 12.67 2.28 36.18
C ARG A 31 11.99 2.74 34.89
N LEU A 32 12.75 3.35 33.98
CA LEU A 32 12.23 3.89 32.72
C LEU A 32 12.33 2.89 31.56
N GLY A 33 13.00 1.75 31.75
CA GLY A 33 13.32 0.80 30.67
C GLY A 33 12.13 0.46 29.77
N TYR A 34 11.00 0.02 30.33
CA TYR A 34 9.84 -0.36 29.51
C TYR A 34 9.18 0.81 28.78
N LEU A 35 9.13 1.99 29.41
CA LEU A 35 8.59 3.19 28.76
C LEU A 35 9.51 3.62 27.60
N ALA A 36 10.83 3.59 27.83
CA ALA A 36 11.82 3.86 26.81
C ALA A 36 11.73 2.87 25.65
N PHE A 37 11.54 1.57 25.92
CA PHE A 37 11.35 0.57 24.87
C PHE A 37 10.14 0.86 23.98
N ILE A 38 9.00 1.19 24.57
CA ILE A 38 7.80 1.59 23.81
C ILE A 38 8.10 2.79 22.92
N ALA A 39 8.74 3.82 23.48
CA ALA A 39 9.10 5.02 22.72
C ALA A 39 10.09 4.71 21.58
N TYR A 40 11.12 3.90 21.83
CA TYR A 40 12.09 3.50 20.80
C TYR A 40 11.42 2.70 19.69
N TRP A 41 10.54 1.76 20.02
CA TRP A 41 9.86 0.95 19.01
C TRP A 41 8.97 1.79 18.11
N LEU A 42 8.12 2.64 18.69
CA LEU A 42 7.23 3.50 17.91
C LEU A 42 8.02 4.53 17.09
N THR A 43 9.09 5.08 17.64
CA THR A 43 9.99 6.00 16.92
C THR A 43 10.67 5.28 15.75
N PHE A 44 11.12 4.04 15.97
CA PHE A 44 11.71 3.21 14.93
C PHE A 44 10.70 2.97 13.79
N GLU A 45 9.48 2.50 14.09
CA GLU A 45 8.45 2.29 13.07
C GLU A 45 8.11 3.60 12.33
N TYR A 46 8.06 4.73 13.05
CA TYR A 46 7.80 6.04 12.47
C TYR A 46 8.88 6.48 11.47
N ILE A 47 10.16 6.26 11.80
CA ILE A 47 11.30 6.55 10.91
C ILE A 47 11.30 5.57 9.74
N HIS A 48 11.07 4.29 10.01
CA HIS A 48 11.11 3.22 9.02
C HIS A 48 10.00 3.34 7.96
N LEU A 49 8.92 4.08 8.25
CA LEU A 49 7.86 4.47 7.31
C LEU A 49 8.18 5.70 6.46
N ARG A 50 9.27 6.42 6.71
CA ARG A 50 9.58 7.71 6.06
C ARG A 50 10.93 7.80 5.36
N TRP A 51 11.90 6.95 5.70
CA TRP A 51 13.21 7.02 5.06
C TRP A 51 13.20 6.44 3.63
N GLU A 52 14.28 6.67 2.88
CA GLU A 52 14.38 6.29 1.46
C GLU A 52 14.52 4.78 1.24
N LEU A 53 15.05 4.06 2.23
CA LEU A 53 15.09 2.59 2.26
C LEU A 53 13.83 2.01 2.95
N THR A 54 12.66 2.62 2.72
CA THR A 54 11.38 2.25 3.36
C THR A 54 10.89 0.89 2.89
N TRP A 55 11.01 -0.12 3.75
CA TRP A 55 10.40 -1.44 3.54
C TRP A 55 9.66 -1.77 4.84
N PRO A 56 8.60 -1.01 5.21
CA PRO A 56 7.97 -1.04 6.53
C PRO A 56 7.13 -2.30 6.74
N TRP A 57 7.75 -3.46 6.52
CA TRP A 57 7.18 -4.75 6.78
C TRP A 57 7.21 -5.02 8.27
N LEU A 58 6.21 -5.78 8.75
CA LEU A 58 6.11 -6.22 10.13
C LEU A 58 5.88 -5.08 11.15
N THR A 59 5.28 -3.96 10.74
CA THR A 59 4.76 -2.95 11.68
C THR A 59 3.75 -3.61 12.61
N LEU A 60 3.97 -3.49 13.92
CA LEU A 60 3.20 -4.25 14.92
C LEU A 60 1.70 -4.02 14.79
N GLY A 61 1.28 -2.77 14.60
CA GLY A 61 -0.15 -2.43 14.51
C GLY A 61 -0.89 -3.10 13.35
N ASN A 62 -0.19 -3.59 12.31
CA ASN A 62 -0.80 -4.32 11.20
C ASN A 62 -1.19 -5.76 11.56
N SER A 63 -0.82 -6.27 12.75
CA SER A 63 -1.17 -7.62 13.20
C SER A 63 -2.68 -7.90 13.25
N PHE A 64 -3.51 -6.86 13.22
CA PHE A 64 -4.97 -6.94 13.24
C PHE A 64 -5.63 -6.74 11.88
N ALA A 65 -4.88 -6.76 10.77
CA ALA A 65 -5.41 -6.51 9.42
C ALA A 65 -6.55 -7.48 9.02
N GLU A 66 -6.51 -8.72 9.49
CA GLU A 66 -7.57 -9.73 9.28
C GLU A 66 -8.82 -9.51 10.15
N TYR A 67 -8.75 -8.60 11.14
CA TYR A 67 -9.80 -8.36 12.12
C TYR A 67 -10.11 -6.86 12.27
N PRO A 68 -10.48 -6.15 11.19
CA PRO A 68 -10.72 -4.72 11.23
C PRO A 68 -11.82 -4.33 12.24
N SER A 69 -12.78 -5.20 12.49
CA SER A 69 -13.87 -4.98 13.47
C SER A 69 -13.38 -4.79 14.91
N LEU A 70 -12.17 -5.23 15.26
CA LEU A 70 -11.57 -5.06 16.60
C LEU A 70 -10.78 -3.74 16.74
N VAL A 71 -10.47 -3.07 15.63
CA VAL A 71 -9.54 -1.94 15.59
C VAL A 71 -10.09 -0.72 14.86
N GLN A 72 -11.41 -0.55 14.80
CA GLN A 72 -12.03 0.64 14.18
C GLN A 72 -11.52 1.97 14.75
N TRP A 73 -11.16 2.03 16.04
CA TRP A 73 -10.53 3.23 16.63
C TRP A 73 -9.20 3.63 15.99
N TYR A 74 -8.59 2.78 15.14
CA TYR A 74 -7.46 3.17 14.29
C TYR A 74 -7.78 4.35 13.39
N GLU A 75 -9.04 4.67 13.11
CA GLU A 75 -9.39 5.89 12.37
C GLU A 75 -8.80 7.16 13.03
N TYR A 76 -8.63 7.18 14.36
CA TYR A 76 -8.12 8.34 15.09
C TYR A 76 -6.60 8.31 15.29
N THR A 77 -6.02 7.14 15.48
CA THR A 77 -4.61 6.98 15.88
C THR A 77 -3.71 6.41 14.79
N GLY A 78 -4.32 5.84 13.75
CA GLY A 78 -3.68 4.99 12.77
C GLY A 78 -3.04 3.74 13.39
N VAL A 79 -2.22 3.07 12.58
CA VAL A 79 -1.50 1.83 12.91
C VAL A 79 -0.59 1.95 14.13
N PHE A 80 -0.03 3.13 14.40
CA PHE A 80 0.86 3.35 15.56
C PHE A 80 0.13 3.23 16.90
N GLY A 81 -1.15 3.60 16.95
CA GLY A 81 -1.97 3.35 18.13
C GLY A 81 -2.07 1.85 18.42
N GLY A 82 -2.24 1.05 17.36
CA GLY A 82 -2.16 -0.41 17.41
C GLY A 82 -0.85 -0.95 17.96
N GLY A 83 0.27 -0.43 17.45
CA GLY A 83 1.61 -0.78 17.95
C GLY A 83 1.75 -0.47 19.44
N LEU A 84 1.31 0.71 19.87
CA LEU A 84 1.30 1.12 21.28
C LEU A 84 0.45 0.16 22.14
N TRP A 85 -0.73 -0.20 21.65
CA TRP A 85 -1.65 -1.12 22.32
C TRP A 85 -1.02 -2.50 22.55
N ILE A 86 -0.40 -3.08 21.52
CA ILE A 86 0.35 -4.34 21.60
C ILE A 86 1.48 -4.25 22.62
N LEU A 87 2.30 -3.19 22.54
CA LEU A 87 3.46 -3.03 23.41
C LEU A 87 3.06 -2.85 24.88
N LEU A 88 2.03 -2.04 25.16
CA LEU A 88 1.50 -1.86 26.51
C LEU A 88 0.92 -3.17 27.07
N ALA A 89 0.16 -3.91 26.26
CA ALA A 89 -0.38 -5.20 26.65
C ALA A 89 0.73 -6.19 27.02
N ASN A 90 1.80 -6.26 26.22
CA ASN A 90 2.97 -7.09 26.50
C ASN A 90 3.67 -6.68 27.80
N VAL A 91 3.89 -5.39 28.03
CA VAL A 91 4.52 -4.91 29.28
C VAL A 91 3.67 -5.24 30.51
N LEU A 92 2.35 -5.04 30.43
CA LEU A 92 1.43 -5.39 31.53
C LEU A 92 1.39 -6.89 31.78
N ALA A 93 1.37 -7.71 30.72
CA ALA A 93 1.40 -9.17 30.82
C ALA A 93 2.71 -9.67 31.46
N LEU A 94 3.86 -9.11 31.08
CA LEU A 94 5.14 -9.43 31.70
C LEU A 94 5.17 -9.07 33.18
N ARG A 95 4.69 -7.87 33.55
CA ARG A 95 4.59 -7.45 34.96
C ARG A 95 3.65 -8.33 35.77
N LEU A 96 2.53 -8.76 35.18
CA LEU A 96 1.58 -9.68 35.81
C LEU A 96 2.23 -11.05 36.06
N ARG A 97 2.93 -11.60 35.05
CA ARG A 97 3.69 -12.85 35.18
C ARG A 97 4.74 -12.77 36.29
N ASP A 98 5.50 -11.69 36.35
CA ASP A 98 6.56 -11.51 37.35
C ASP A 98 5.98 -11.31 38.75
N ALA A 99 4.85 -10.62 38.88
CA ALA A 99 4.11 -10.50 40.15
C ALA A 99 3.56 -11.85 40.62
N TYR A 100 3.03 -12.65 39.71
CA TYR A 100 2.53 -14.00 39.99
C TYR A 100 3.64 -14.91 40.51
N ARG A 101 4.80 -14.94 39.83
CA ARG A 101 5.95 -15.75 40.23
C ARG A 101 6.57 -15.32 41.57
N SER A 102 6.51 -14.03 41.90
CA SER A 102 7.07 -13.49 43.14
C SER A 102 6.09 -13.54 44.33
N GLY A 103 4.89 -14.10 44.16
CA GLY A 103 3.89 -14.19 45.22
C GLY A 103 3.36 -12.83 45.70
N LYS A 104 3.47 -11.78 44.87
CA LYS A 104 3.03 -10.43 45.25
C LYS A 104 1.51 -10.37 45.36
N LYS A 105 1.03 -9.64 46.37
CA LYS A 105 -0.40 -9.27 46.49
C LYS A 105 -0.80 -8.32 45.36
N GLY A 106 -2.09 -8.31 44.99
CA GLY A 106 -2.64 -7.37 44.00
C GLY A 106 -2.72 -7.89 42.55
N LEU A 107 -2.64 -9.21 42.34
CA LEU A 107 -2.77 -9.82 41.02
C LEU A 107 -4.10 -9.49 40.34
N VAL A 108 -5.21 -9.49 41.08
CA VAL A 108 -6.54 -9.17 40.56
C VAL A 108 -6.55 -7.79 39.90
N GLY A 109 -6.04 -6.76 40.57
CA GLY A 109 -5.98 -5.40 40.02
C GLY A 109 -5.03 -5.26 38.83
N ALA A 110 -3.98 -6.08 38.75
CA ALA A 110 -3.10 -6.12 37.58
C ALA A 110 -3.79 -6.81 36.39
N SER A 111 -4.48 -7.92 36.62
CA SER A 111 -5.28 -8.62 35.61
C SER A 111 -6.41 -7.75 35.08
N LEU A 112 -7.12 -7.03 35.95
CA LEU A 112 -8.19 -6.10 35.54
C LEU A 112 -7.66 -4.96 34.66
N ARG A 113 -6.47 -4.42 34.96
CA ARG A 113 -5.84 -3.39 34.11
C ARG A 113 -5.47 -3.92 32.73
N LEU A 114 -4.90 -5.13 32.65
CA LEU A 114 -4.59 -5.77 31.38
C LEU A 114 -5.88 -6.07 30.59
N ALA A 115 -6.90 -6.62 31.26
CA ALA A 115 -8.19 -6.90 30.65
C ALA A 115 -8.86 -5.61 30.16
N ALA A 116 -8.87 -4.54 30.95
CA ALA A 116 -9.40 -3.24 30.53
C ALA A 116 -8.65 -2.67 29.33
N LEU A 117 -7.31 -2.74 29.33
CA LEU A 117 -6.50 -2.30 28.20
C LEU A 117 -6.85 -3.05 26.90
N LEU A 118 -7.13 -4.36 26.97
CA LEU A 118 -7.47 -5.16 25.80
C LEU A 118 -8.94 -5.01 25.39
N LEU A 119 -9.86 -5.10 26.34
CA LEU A 119 -11.28 -5.22 26.05
C LEU A 119 -11.96 -3.88 25.79
N LEU A 120 -11.50 -2.77 26.39
CA LEU A 120 -12.16 -1.48 26.18
C LEU A 120 -11.98 -0.97 24.74
N PRO A 121 -10.77 -0.91 24.15
CA PRO A 121 -10.61 -0.46 22.77
C PRO A 121 -11.28 -1.42 21.79
N ALA A 122 -11.19 -2.74 22.02
CA ALA A 122 -11.84 -3.72 21.18
C ALA A 122 -13.37 -3.62 21.25
N GLY A 123 -13.94 -3.43 22.44
CA GLY A 123 -15.38 -3.23 22.63
C GLY A 123 -15.88 -1.93 22.00
N LEU A 124 -15.10 -0.84 22.12
CA LEU A 124 -15.37 0.41 21.41
C LEU A 124 -15.40 0.19 19.89
N SER A 125 -14.40 -0.52 19.33
CA SER A 125 -14.37 -0.83 17.90
C SER A 125 -15.56 -1.64 17.43
N LEU A 126 -15.97 -2.66 18.20
CA LEU A 126 -17.14 -3.48 17.84
C LEU A 126 -18.43 -2.66 17.86
N TRP A 127 -18.56 -1.74 18.82
CA TRP A 127 -19.68 -0.80 18.85
C TRP A 127 -19.66 0.14 17.64
N MET A 128 -18.50 0.73 17.30
CA MET A 128 -18.34 1.56 16.11
C MET A 128 -18.68 0.79 14.83
N TYR A 129 -18.15 -0.43 14.70
CA TYR A 129 -18.37 -1.28 13.53
C TYR A 129 -19.85 -1.64 13.34
N SER A 130 -20.55 -1.96 14.43
CA SER A 130 -21.97 -2.33 14.37
C SER A 130 -22.94 -1.15 14.30
N SER A 131 -22.49 0.05 14.66
CA SER A 131 -23.30 1.28 14.57
C SER A 131 -23.05 2.08 13.29
N TYR A 132 -22.03 1.71 12.50
CA TYR A 132 -21.73 2.37 11.25
C TYR A 132 -22.85 2.16 10.22
N GLN A 133 -23.23 3.25 9.56
CA GLN A 133 -24.16 3.24 8.44
C GLN A 133 -23.40 3.65 7.18
N GLU A 134 -23.51 2.85 6.13
CA GLU A 134 -22.87 3.14 4.86
C GLU A 134 -23.43 4.44 4.26
N GLU A 135 -22.53 5.29 3.79
CA GLU A 135 -22.88 6.57 3.17
C GLU A 135 -22.69 6.50 1.64
N GLY A 136 -23.60 7.17 0.91
CA GLY A 136 -23.53 7.29 -0.55
C GLY A 136 -24.49 6.36 -1.29
N ALA A 137 -24.30 6.27 -2.61
CA ALA A 137 -25.07 5.38 -3.47
C ALA A 137 -24.29 4.08 -3.70
N GLU A 138 -24.98 2.96 -3.66
CA GLU A 138 -24.43 1.67 -4.07
C GLU A 138 -24.03 1.72 -5.56
N ARG A 139 -22.90 1.10 -5.88
CA ARG A 139 -22.31 1.10 -7.23
C ARG A 139 -21.87 -0.31 -7.58
N GLU A 140 -22.21 -0.75 -8.78
CA GLU A 140 -21.74 -2.05 -9.26
C GLU A 140 -20.34 -1.90 -9.86
N VAL A 141 -19.43 -2.76 -9.39
CA VAL A 141 -18.01 -2.69 -9.72
C VAL A 141 -17.52 -4.06 -10.17
N VAL A 142 -17.00 -4.13 -11.39
CA VAL A 142 -16.38 -5.35 -11.96
C VAL A 142 -14.86 -5.25 -11.84
N VAL A 143 -14.23 -6.21 -11.16
CA VAL A 143 -12.77 -6.31 -11.03
C VAL A 143 -12.27 -7.49 -11.85
N VAL A 144 -11.33 -7.25 -12.77
CA VAL A 144 -10.83 -8.29 -13.68
C VAL A 144 -9.41 -8.69 -13.32
N GLN A 145 -9.20 -9.99 -13.11
CA GLN A 145 -7.89 -10.55 -12.83
C GLN A 145 -7.55 -11.64 -13.88
N PRO A 146 -6.76 -11.33 -14.91
CA PRO A 146 -6.45 -12.29 -15.98
C PRO A 146 -5.45 -13.36 -15.55
N ASN A 147 -4.83 -13.22 -14.37
CA ASN A 147 -3.89 -14.19 -13.80
C ASN A 147 -2.71 -14.54 -14.73
N PHE A 148 -2.02 -13.52 -15.27
CA PHE A 148 -0.76 -13.70 -16.01
C PHE A 148 0.42 -13.89 -15.06
N GLU A 149 1.33 -14.82 -15.37
CA GLU A 149 2.55 -15.04 -14.60
C GLU A 149 3.60 -13.92 -14.90
N PRO A 150 3.97 -13.10 -13.92
CA PRO A 150 4.82 -11.92 -14.16
C PRO A 150 6.29 -12.26 -14.47
N HIS A 151 6.83 -13.40 -14.05
CA HIS A 151 8.28 -13.63 -14.11
C HIS A 151 8.81 -14.05 -15.48
N TYR A 152 8.01 -14.72 -16.30
CA TYR A 152 8.48 -15.28 -17.57
C TYR A 152 7.40 -15.34 -18.66
N GLU A 153 6.18 -14.87 -18.38
CA GLU A 153 5.07 -14.90 -19.35
C GLU A 153 4.63 -13.49 -19.71
N LYS A 154 4.16 -12.71 -18.72
CA LYS A 154 3.51 -11.40 -18.93
C LYS A 154 4.40 -10.40 -19.70
N PHE A 155 5.68 -10.30 -19.35
CA PHE A 155 6.57 -9.28 -19.93
C PHE A 155 7.46 -9.81 -21.07
N GLU A 156 7.55 -11.13 -21.23
CA GLU A 156 8.50 -11.74 -22.17
C GLU A 156 7.83 -12.48 -23.33
N ARG A 157 6.66 -13.09 -23.12
CA ARG A 157 6.10 -14.08 -24.06
C ARG A 157 4.74 -13.72 -24.64
N VAL A 158 3.93 -12.95 -23.93
CA VAL A 158 2.55 -12.64 -24.36
C VAL A 158 2.49 -11.22 -24.91
N PRO A 159 2.17 -11.03 -26.21
CA PRO A 159 1.99 -9.70 -26.78
C PRO A 159 0.91 -8.91 -26.05
N GLN A 160 1.10 -7.60 -25.87
CA GLN A 160 0.14 -6.73 -25.17
C GLN A 160 -1.29 -6.81 -25.75
N GLN A 161 -1.42 -7.00 -27.07
CA GLN A 161 -2.73 -7.14 -27.72
C GLN A 161 -3.48 -8.40 -27.28
N GLU A 162 -2.76 -9.50 -27.03
CA GLU A 162 -3.32 -10.74 -26.53
C GLU A 162 -3.72 -10.59 -25.06
N GLN A 163 -2.86 -9.93 -24.26
CA GLN A 163 -3.17 -9.60 -22.86
C GLN A 163 -4.48 -8.79 -22.77
N LEU A 164 -4.59 -7.72 -23.55
CA LEU A 164 -5.78 -6.89 -23.64
C LEU A 164 -7.00 -7.69 -24.11
N SER A 165 -6.83 -8.63 -25.05
CA SER A 165 -7.95 -9.46 -25.51
C SER A 165 -8.55 -10.28 -24.37
N ARG A 166 -7.69 -10.91 -23.55
CA ARG A 166 -8.13 -11.67 -22.37
C ARG A 166 -8.84 -10.79 -21.34
N PHE A 167 -8.33 -9.58 -21.09
CA PHE A 167 -9.01 -8.60 -20.24
C PHE A 167 -10.43 -8.30 -20.74
N LEU A 168 -10.56 -7.95 -22.03
CA LEU A 168 -11.83 -7.59 -22.63
C LEU A 168 -12.81 -8.77 -22.66
N GLU A 169 -12.34 -9.98 -22.91
CA GLU A 169 -13.17 -11.19 -22.89
C GLU A 169 -13.76 -11.45 -21.50
N LEU A 170 -12.92 -11.44 -20.46
CA LEU A 170 -13.37 -11.62 -19.07
C LEU A 170 -14.35 -10.51 -18.65
N SER A 171 -14.08 -9.27 -19.06
CA SER A 171 -14.92 -8.12 -18.74
C SER A 171 -16.31 -8.26 -19.36
N ARG A 172 -16.42 -8.66 -20.63
CA ARG A 172 -17.70 -8.79 -21.34
C ARG A 172 -18.65 -9.81 -20.70
N GLN A 173 -18.11 -10.78 -19.97
CA GLN A 173 -18.92 -11.80 -19.31
C GLN A 173 -19.63 -11.28 -18.05
N GLN A 174 -19.17 -10.17 -17.47
CA GLN A 174 -19.64 -9.65 -16.19
C GLN A 174 -20.23 -8.24 -16.29
N VAL A 175 -19.79 -7.41 -17.25
CA VAL A 175 -20.31 -6.04 -17.41
C VAL A 175 -21.77 -6.05 -17.84
N SER A 176 -22.59 -5.28 -17.12
CA SER A 176 -24.02 -5.06 -17.31
C SER A 176 -24.31 -3.56 -17.54
N GLN A 177 -25.58 -3.21 -17.76
CA GLN A 177 -25.99 -1.79 -17.82
C GLN A 177 -25.99 -1.10 -16.44
N GLU A 178 -25.92 -1.88 -15.36
CA GLU A 178 -25.85 -1.41 -13.98
C GLU A 178 -24.40 -1.21 -13.52
N THR A 179 -23.42 -1.78 -14.24
CA THR A 179 -21.99 -1.62 -13.93
C THR A 179 -21.52 -0.16 -14.09
N ASP A 180 -21.13 0.47 -12.98
CA ASP A 180 -20.55 1.82 -12.98
C ASP A 180 -19.04 1.82 -13.23
N TYR A 181 -18.32 0.81 -12.72
CA TYR A 181 -16.86 0.73 -12.78
C TYR A 181 -16.34 -0.62 -13.25
N LEU A 182 -15.34 -0.59 -14.13
CA LEU A 182 -14.55 -1.74 -14.57
C LEU A 182 -13.08 -1.50 -14.20
N LEU A 183 -12.51 -2.35 -13.34
CA LEU A 183 -11.15 -2.22 -12.82
C LEU A 183 -10.20 -3.27 -13.41
N PHE A 184 -9.11 -2.79 -13.96
CA PHE A 184 -7.95 -3.58 -14.38
C PHE A 184 -6.76 -3.33 -13.43
N PRO A 185 -5.90 -4.33 -13.20
CA PRO A 185 -4.78 -4.27 -12.28
C PRO A 185 -3.63 -3.38 -12.79
N GLU A 186 -2.58 -3.27 -11.98
CA GLU A 186 -1.33 -2.58 -12.30
C GLU A 186 -0.69 -3.11 -13.60
N THR A 187 -0.20 -2.18 -14.43
CA THR A 187 0.52 -2.49 -15.68
C THR A 187 -0.27 -3.46 -16.56
N SER A 188 -1.53 -3.14 -16.86
CA SER A 188 -2.39 -3.99 -17.70
C SER A 188 -2.06 -3.87 -19.19
N PHE A 189 -1.57 -2.70 -19.61
CA PHE A 189 -1.00 -2.41 -20.92
C PHE A 189 -0.10 -1.17 -20.80
N GLY A 190 0.76 -0.88 -21.78
CA GLY A 190 1.84 0.08 -21.53
C GLY A 190 2.50 0.73 -22.74
N LEU A 191 3.48 1.58 -22.45
CA LEU A 191 4.16 2.49 -23.39
C LEU A 191 3.23 3.56 -23.97
N ILE A 192 2.41 4.15 -23.11
CA ILE A 192 1.48 5.22 -23.49
C ILE A 192 2.15 6.58 -23.28
N ASN A 193 2.12 7.44 -24.30
CA ASN A 193 2.44 8.85 -24.12
C ASN A 193 1.33 9.50 -23.27
N ASP A 194 1.70 10.01 -22.11
CA ASP A 194 0.75 10.56 -21.14
C ASP A 194 -0.03 11.79 -21.64
N LYS A 195 0.42 12.41 -22.75
CA LYS A 195 -0.29 13.51 -23.44
C LYS A 195 -1.18 13.05 -24.60
N GLU A 196 -1.07 11.82 -25.05
CA GLU A 196 -1.76 11.30 -26.25
C GLU A 196 -2.55 10.01 -25.93
N VAL A 197 -3.08 9.92 -24.70
CA VAL A 197 -3.71 8.69 -24.19
C VAL A 197 -4.90 8.26 -25.05
N ASN A 198 -5.74 9.19 -25.51
CA ASN A 198 -6.92 8.87 -26.32
C ASN A 198 -6.59 8.23 -27.68
N ASP A 199 -5.41 8.53 -28.24
CA ASP A 199 -4.99 7.98 -29.54
C ASP A 199 -4.39 6.59 -29.43
N TYR A 200 -4.16 6.11 -28.20
CA TYR A 200 -3.53 4.84 -27.96
C TYR A 200 -4.45 3.67 -28.35
N PRO A 201 -3.98 2.68 -29.15
CA PRO A 201 -4.82 1.62 -29.68
C PRO A 201 -5.61 0.82 -28.63
N ALA A 202 -5.04 0.57 -27.45
CA ALA A 202 -5.75 -0.14 -26.39
C ALA A 202 -6.95 0.64 -25.88
N ILE A 203 -6.83 1.97 -25.73
CA ILE A 203 -7.90 2.85 -25.26
C ILE A 203 -9.04 2.86 -26.27
N ARG A 204 -8.72 3.00 -27.56
CA ARG A 204 -9.73 2.92 -28.63
C ARG A 204 -10.46 1.58 -28.60
N ARG A 205 -9.74 0.47 -28.47
CA ARG A 205 -10.32 -0.88 -28.42
C ARG A 205 -11.22 -1.09 -27.19
N ILE A 206 -10.85 -0.53 -26.03
CA ILE A 206 -11.69 -0.53 -24.82
C ILE A 206 -12.98 0.25 -25.09
N ARG A 207 -12.87 1.49 -25.62
CA ARG A 207 -14.03 2.34 -25.96
C ARG A 207 -14.96 1.67 -26.96
N GLU A 208 -14.42 1.05 -28.00
CA GLU A 208 -15.19 0.30 -29.00
C GLU A 208 -15.89 -0.91 -28.39
N THR A 209 -15.18 -1.66 -27.53
CA THR A 209 -15.72 -2.86 -26.88
C THR A 209 -16.91 -2.54 -25.99
N PHE A 210 -16.84 -1.45 -25.23
CA PHE A 210 -17.89 -1.08 -24.29
C PHE A 210 -18.79 0.05 -24.78
N ARG A 211 -18.79 0.36 -26.09
CA ARG A 211 -19.62 1.43 -26.67
C ARG A 211 -21.12 1.34 -26.30
N GLY A 212 -21.62 0.14 -26.04
CA GLY A 212 -23.00 -0.12 -25.59
C GLY A 212 -23.30 0.18 -24.12
N PHE A 213 -22.30 0.61 -23.33
CA PHE A 213 -22.41 0.90 -21.90
C PHE A 213 -22.01 2.36 -21.61
N PRO A 214 -22.81 3.35 -22.05
CA PRO A 214 -22.48 4.76 -21.86
C PRO A 214 -22.39 5.09 -20.37
N GLY A 215 -21.37 5.85 -19.97
CA GLY A 215 -21.12 6.24 -18.58
C GLY A 215 -20.30 5.22 -17.77
N LEU A 216 -20.04 4.02 -18.29
CA LEU A 216 -19.11 3.06 -17.66
C LEU A 216 -17.72 3.70 -17.50
N LYS A 217 -17.14 3.59 -16.31
CA LYS A 217 -15.78 4.07 -16.04
C LYS A 217 -14.80 2.91 -15.99
N VAL A 218 -13.86 2.90 -16.92
CA VAL A 218 -12.79 1.91 -16.95
C VAL A 218 -11.56 2.49 -16.26
N ILE A 219 -11.16 1.90 -15.15
CA ILE A 219 -9.95 2.25 -14.40
C ILE A 219 -8.89 1.18 -14.66
N SER A 220 -7.70 1.59 -15.11
CA SER A 220 -6.62 0.65 -15.42
C SER A 220 -5.27 1.17 -14.94
N GLY A 221 -4.47 0.28 -14.34
CA GLY A 221 -3.03 0.51 -14.21
C GLY A 221 -2.35 0.38 -15.56
N ILE A 222 -1.41 1.28 -15.85
CA ILE A 222 -0.67 1.36 -17.11
C ILE A 222 0.79 1.72 -16.90
N ASP A 223 1.64 1.29 -17.83
CA ASP A 223 2.95 1.90 -17.99
C ASP A 223 2.85 3.06 -18.98
N ALA A 224 3.19 4.27 -18.54
CA ALA A 224 3.21 5.46 -19.37
C ALA A 224 4.64 5.99 -19.52
N TYR A 225 4.80 6.95 -20.40
CA TYR A 225 5.98 7.81 -20.41
C TYR A 225 5.57 9.25 -20.64
N HIS A 226 6.38 10.16 -20.13
CA HIS A 226 6.23 11.58 -20.32
C HIS A 226 7.47 12.12 -21.04
N ILE A 227 7.27 12.83 -22.15
CA ILE A 227 8.34 13.54 -22.86
C ILE A 227 8.32 15.01 -22.43
N PHE A 228 9.41 15.46 -21.82
CA PHE A 228 9.51 16.82 -21.31
C PHE A 228 9.68 17.82 -22.44
N LYS A 229 8.94 18.93 -22.34
CA LYS A 229 9.12 20.09 -23.24
C LYS A 229 10.35 20.92 -22.81
N PRO A 230 10.95 21.71 -23.73
CA PRO A 230 12.00 22.66 -23.36
C PRO A 230 11.52 23.60 -22.24
N GLY A 231 12.27 23.67 -21.14
CA GLY A 231 11.95 24.51 -19.98
C GLY A 231 10.95 23.89 -18.98
N GLU A 232 10.44 22.68 -19.22
CA GLU A 232 9.60 21.97 -18.26
C GLU A 232 10.42 21.51 -17.03
N PRO A 233 9.95 21.72 -15.79
CA PRO A 233 10.61 21.23 -14.59
C PRO A 233 10.78 19.71 -14.62
N ARG A 234 11.98 19.23 -14.30
CA ARG A 234 12.33 17.80 -14.36
C ARG A 234 12.37 17.20 -12.97
N SER A 235 11.93 15.96 -12.85
CA SER A 235 12.08 15.16 -11.64
C SER A 235 13.48 14.57 -11.54
N HIS A 236 13.81 13.97 -10.38
CA HIS A 236 15.04 13.20 -10.20
C HIS A 236 15.08 11.89 -11.03
N ALA A 237 13.94 11.44 -11.55
CA ALA A 237 13.85 10.20 -12.33
C ALA A 237 13.87 10.43 -13.85
N VAL A 238 14.17 11.67 -14.30
CA VAL A 238 14.34 11.99 -15.72
C VAL A 238 15.47 11.18 -16.34
N ARG A 239 15.24 10.71 -17.55
CA ARG A 239 16.19 10.00 -18.40
C ARG A 239 16.50 10.84 -19.62
N GLU A 240 17.72 10.69 -20.11
CA GLU A 240 18.20 11.40 -21.30
C GLU A 240 18.45 10.38 -22.41
N GLN A 241 18.02 10.70 -23.62
CA GLN A 241 18.34 9.94 -24.81
C GLN A 241 18.72 10.90 -25.92
N GLU A 242 19.99 10.87 -26.33
CA GLU A 242 20.43 11.56 -27.53
C GLU A 242 19.87 10.83 -28.75
N ARG A 243 18.99 11.51 -29.49
CA ARG A 243 18.38 10.96 -30.72
C ARG A 243 19.30 11.20 -31.90
N ARG A 244 19.93 12.37 -31.95
CA ARG A 244 20.89 12.83 -32.96
C ARG A 244 21.87 13.82 -32.30
N PRO A 245 23.05 14.07 -32.90
CA PRO A 245 23.98 15.08 -32.38
C PRO A 245 23.29 16.43 -32.13
N GLY A 246 23.20 16.84 -30.87
CA GLY A 246 22.56 18.09 -30.45
C GLY A 246 21.03 18.04 -30.25
N ASP A 247 20.40 16.87 -30.41
CA ASP A 247 18.98 16.62 -30.15
C ASP A 247 18.82 15.57 -29.04
N THR A 248 18.73 16.06 -27.79
CA THR A 248 18.53 15.23 -26.60
C THR A 248 17.08 15.26 -26.17
N MET A 249 16.44 14.09 -26.19
CA MET A 249 15.13 13.89 -25.59
C MET A 249 15.28 13.64 -24.09
N PHE A 250 14.47 14.35 -23.31
CA PHE A 250 14.29 14.11 -21.90
C PHE A 250 12.94 13.43 -21.69
N TYR A 251 12.93 12.30 -20.99
CA TYR A 251 11.71 11.54 -20.76
C TYR A 251 11.73 10.84 -19.41
N GLU A 252 10.55 10.52 -18.88
CA GLU A 252 10.39 9.74 -17.66
C GLU A 252 9.44 8.58 -17.93
N ILE A 253 9.77 7.40 -17.41
CA ILE A 253 8.88 6.24 -17.43
C ILE A 253 8.02 6.31 -16.17
N LEU A 254 6.72 6.16 -16.35
CA LEU A 254 5.73 6.34 -15.32
C LEU A 254 4.99 5.03 -15.10
N ASN A 255 4.89 4.62 -13.84
CA ASN A 255 3.84 3.72 -13.41
C ASN A 255 2.61 4.60 -13.08
N ALA A 256 1.49 4.36 -13.75
CA ALA A 256 0.33 5.23 -13.70
C ALA A 256 -0.98 4.45 -13.62
N ALA A 257 -2.05 5.13 -13.22
CA ALA A 257 -3.41 4.65 -13.38
C ALA A 257 -4.19 5.67 -14.22
N LEU A 258 -5.09 5.20 -15.07
CA LEU A 258 -5.99 6.06 -15.82
C LEU A 258 -7.44 5.69 -15.55
N GLN A 259 -8.33 6.66 -15.73
CA GLN A 259 -9.78 6.46 -15.81
C GLN A 259 -10.26 6.95 -17.17
N ILE A 260 -11.02 6.10 -17.86
CA ILE A 260 -11.72 6.41 -19.10
C ILE A 260 -13.22 6.31 -18.84
N GLU A 261 -13.98 7.31 -19.25
CA GLU A 261 -15.44 7.21 -19.30
C GLU A 261 -15.89 6.82 -20.71
N ILE A 262 -16.74 5.80 -20.83
CA ILE A 262 -17.31 5.41 -22.12
C ILE A 262 -18.33 6.46 -22.56
N GLY A 263 -18.14 6.99 -23.77
CA GLY A 263 -19.01 8.04 -24.33
C GLY A 263 -18.48 9.47 -24.14
N ASN A 264 -17.35 9.65 -23.46
CA ASN A 264 -16.66 10.92 -23.28
C ASN A 264 -15.16 10.77 -23.56
N ASP A 265 -14.51 11.74 -24.20
CA ASP A 265 -13.07 11.70 -24.49
C ASP A 265 -12.20 12.14 -23.30
N ASP A 266 -12.80 12.50 -22.16
CA ASP A 266 -12.04 12.80 -20.94
C ASP A 266 -11.30 11.55 -20.42
N VAL A 267 -10.03 11.77 -20.04
CA VAL A 267 -9.16 10.76 -19.46
C VAL A 267 -8.42 11.38 -18.29
N GLN A 268 -8.64 10.83 -17.09
CA GLN A 268 -7.93 11.24 -15.90
C GLN A 268 -6.72 10.33 -15.70
N LEU A 269 -5.58 10.92 -15.34
CA LEU A 269 -4.32 10.20 -15.15
C LEU A 269 -3.76 10.47 -13.75
N TYR A 270 -3.45 9.39 -13.03
CA TYR A 270 -2.71 9.40 -11.78
C TYR A 270 -1.31 8.83 -12.01
N ARG A 271 -0.27 9.56 -11.59
CA ARG A 271 1.13 9.10 -11.64
C ARG A 271 1.53 8.59 -10.26
N LYS A 272 2.11 7.38 -10.18
CA LYS A 272 2.61 6.80 -8.93
C LYS A 272 3.63 7.75 -8.31
N SER A 273 3.37 8.18 -7.07
CA SER A 273 4.17 9.19 -6.38
C SER A 273 5.27 8.61 -5.49
N LYS A 274 5.13 7.35 -5.06
CA LYS A 274 6.13 6.62 -4.26
C LYS A 274 6.59 5.39 -5.02
N LEU A 275 7.86 5.41 -5.40
CA LEU A 275 8.50 4.35 -6.17
C LEU A 275 9.19 3.36 -5.25
N VAL A 276 9.25 2.09 -5.67
CA VAL A 276 9.91 1.03 -4.93
C VAL A 276 11.43 1.17 -5.06
N PRO A 277 12.19 1.33 -3.95
CA PRO A 277 13.64 1.43 -3.99
C PRO A 277 14.29 0.15 -4.54
N GLY A 278 15.19 0.30 -5.50
CA GLY A 278 15.84 -0.77 -6.23
C GLY A 278 15.20 -1.01 -7.61
N PRO A 279 14.00 -1.62 -7.70
CA PRO A 279 13.36 -1.90 -8.98
C PRO A 279 12.90 -0.67 -9.77
N GLU A 280 12.40 0.38 -9.10
CA GLU A 280 11.79 1.55 -9.76
C GLU A 280 12.63 2.83 -9.61
N ILE A 281 13.39 2.97 -8.53
CA ILE A 281 14.28 4.11 -8.26
C ILE A 281 15.59 3.65 -7.63
N LEU A 282 16.69 4.31 -7.99
CA LEU A 282 17.96 4.19 -7.27
C LEU A 282 18.02 5.34 -6.24
N PRO A 283 18.16 5.02 -4.93
CA PRO A 283 18.40 6.03 -3.90
C PRO A 283 19.76 6.70 -4.07
#